data_AF-A0A259DCF1-F1
#
_entry.id   AF-A0A259DCF1-F1
#
_cell.length_a   1.000
_cell.length_b   1.000
_cell.length_c   1.000
_cell.angle_alpha   90.00
_cell.angle_beta   90.00
_cell.angle_gamma   90.00
#
_symmetry.space_group_name_H-M   'P 1'
#
loop_
_entity.id
_entity.type
_entity.pdbx_description
1 polymer ?
#
loop_
_entity_poly.entity_id
_entity_poly.type
_entity_poly.pdbx_seq_one_letter_code
_entity_poly.pdbx_strand_id
1 'polypeptide(L)'
;MSLSIYPYNAGGLQKYFTGDHLVVYPTNQRSVVDQYLSRLDLSALQNNPDGAVRISRLDDKQIASICVPAECKAITPRQILTHFADLQFTPSPKMLRSLSELAESTADREYVKKLGEDYKKEVVMGN
;
A
#
# COMPACT_ATOMS: atom_id res chain seq x y z
N MET A 1 14.87 -15.11 14.94
CA MET A 1 13.82 -14.91 13.92
C MET A 1 13.33 -16.28 13.48
N SER A 2 12.12 -16.67 13.88
CA SER A 2 11.49 -17.93 13.44
C SER A 2 10.68 -17.63 12.19
N LEU A 3 11.04 -18.24 11.06
CA LEU A 3 10.29 -18.11 9.81
C LEU A 3 9.32 -19.31 9.72
N SER A 4 8.03 -19.07 9.97
CA SER A 4 6.99 -20.09 9.78
C SER A 4 6.42 -19.96 8.37
N ILE A 5 6.76 -20.90 7.48
CA ILE A 5 6.22 -20.98 6.12
C ILE A 5 4.91 -21.76 6.19
N TYR A 6 3.78 -21.06 6.00
CA TYR A 6 2.48 -21.72 5.84
C TYR A 6 2.22 -21.95 4.34
N PRO A 7 2.06 -23.20 3.87
CA PRO A 7 1.72 -23.44 2.47
C PRO A 7 0.32 -22.88 2.18
N TYR A 8 0.22 -22.07 1.12
CA TYR A 8 -1.06 -21.66 0.57
C TYR A 8 -1.77 -22.92 0.01
N ASN A 9 -2.98 -23.18 0.48
CA ASN A 9 -3.70 -24.44 0.34
C ASN A 9 -3.70 -25.02 -1.09
N ALA A 10 -2.99 -26.14 -1.25
CA ALA A 10 -3.24 -27.12 -2.30
C ALA A 10 -2.90 -28.53 -1.79
N GLY A 11 -3.51 -28.97 -0.67
CA GLY A 11 -3.71 -30.39 -0.33
C GLY A 11 -2.53 -31.38 -0.39
N GLY A 12 -1.28 -30.93 -0.41
CA GLY A 12 -0.10 -31.78 -0.56
C GLY A 12 1.20 -31.04 -0.27
N LEU A 13 2.22 -31.79 0.14
CA LEU A 13 3.60 -31.29 0.24
C LEU A 13 4.06 -30.89 -1.17
N GLN A 14 4.22 -29.60 -1.42
CA GLN A 14 4.85 -29.10 -2.64
C GLN A 14 6.29 -29.62 -2.69
N LYS A 15 6.61 -30.38 -3.74
CA LYS A 15 7.98 -30.79 -4.03
C LYS A 15 8.70 -29.60 -4.64
N TYR A 16 9.93 -29.35 -4.18
CA TYR A 16 10.84 -28.39 -4.78
C TYR A 16 12.12 -29.11 -5.20
N PHE A 17 12.81 -28.56 -6.19
CA PHE A 17 14.10 -29.02 -6.66
C PHE A 17 15.17 -27.98 -6.31
N THR A 18 16.43 -28.42 -6.25
CA THR A 18 17.56 -27.51 -6.10
C THR A 18 17.59 -26.55 -7.29
N GLY A 19 17.54 -25.26 -7.00
CA GLY A 19 17.45 -24.20 -8.01
C GLY A 19 16.07 -23.55 -8.12
N ASP A 20 15.04 -24.10 -7.47
CA ASP A 20 13.72 -23.47 -7.44
C ASP A 20 13.71 -22.20 -6.58
N HIS A 21 12.84 -21.25 -6.95
CA HIS A 21 12.62 -20.02 -6.21
C HIS A 21 11.36 -20.12 -5.34
N LEU A 22 11.48 -19.71 -4.09
CA LEU A 22 10.35 -19.55 -3.18
C LEU A 22 9.84 -18.11 -3.22
N VAL A 23 8.56 -17.93 -3.50
CA VAL A 23 7.89 -16.64 -3.34
C VAL A 23 7.38 -16.52 -1.92
N VAL A 24 7.76 -15.45 -1.24
CA VAL A 24 7.27 -15.11 0.09
C VAL A 24 6.45 -13.82 -0.02
N TYR A 25 5.24 -13.83 0.49
CA TYR A 25 4.38 -12.65 0.56
C TYR A 25 4.65 -11.94 1.90
N PRO A 26 5.36 -10.79 1.90
CA PRO A 26 5.71 -10.10 3.13
C PRO A 26 4.49 -9.41 3.75
N THR A 27 4.65 -8.98 4.99
CA THR A 27 3.68 -8.13 5.69
C THR A 27 4.39 -6.94 6.31
N ASN A 28 3.72 -5.80 6.34
CA ASN A 28 4.29 -4.60 6.94
C ASN A 28 4.39 -4.73 8.46
N GLN A 29 5.40 -4.09 9.05
CA GLN A 29 5.56 -4.08 10.51
C GLN A 29 4.37 -3.38 11.17
N ARG A 30 3.84 -3.98 12.23
CA ARG A 30 2.66 -3.47 12.95
C ARG A 30 2.82 -2.02 13.40
N SER A 31 4.00 -1.66 13.93
CA SER A 31 4.30 -0.29 14.38
C SER A 31 4.21 0.74 13.25
N VAL A 32 4.62 0.38 12.03
CA VAL A 32 4.50 1.23 10.84
C VAL A 32 3.03 1.35 10.44
N VAL A 33 2.30 0.24 10.40
CA VAL A 33 0.87 0.24 10.08
C VAL A 33 0.09 1.12 11.06
N ASP A 34 0.33 0.99 12.36
CA ASP A 34 -0.32 1.80 13.39
C ASP A 34 -0.02 3.31 13.23
N GLN A 35 1.20 3.66 12.84
CA GLN A 35 1.59 5.04 12.53
C GLN A 35 0.88 5.62 11.30
N TYR A 36 0.60 4.82 10.28
CA TYR A 36 -0.20 5.27 9.14
C TYR A 36 -1.67 5.43 9.55
N LEU A 37 -2.23 4.43 10.24
CA LEU A 37 -3.62 4.47 10.69
C LEU A 37 -3.91 5.67 11.61
N SER A 38 -2.96 6.08 12.45
CA SER A 38 -3.14 7.24 13.33
C SER A 38 -3.16 8.59 12.59
N ARG A 39 -2.73 8.63 11.33
CA ARG A 39 -2.67 9.84 10.50
C ARG A 39 -3.80 9.90 9.46
N LEU A 40 -4.44 8.77 9.18
CA LEU A 40 -5.54 8.71 8.22
C LEU A 40 -6.83 9.18 8.90
N ASP A 41 -7.59 10.02 8.20
CA ASP A 41 -8.97 10.30 8.59
C ASP A 41 -9.84 9.08 8.29
N LEU A 42 -10.29 8.41 9.36
CA LEU A 42 -11.19 7.27 9.31
C LEU A 42 -12.55 7.63 9.95
N SER A 43 -12.93 8.91 9.94
CA SER A 43 -14.19 9.41 10.52
C SER A 43 -15.43 8.66 10.00
N ALA A 44 -15.45 8.30 8.71
CA ALA A 44 -16.51 7.47 8.11
C ALA A 44 -16.65 6.08 8.75
N LEU A 45 -15.60 5.59 9.41
CA LEU A 45 -15.56 4.33 10.16
C LEU A 45 -15.56 4.56 11.68
N GLN A 46 -15.99 5.75 12.14
CA GLN A 46 -15.93 6.13 13.56
C GLN A 46 -14.50 6.02 14.14
N ASN A 47 -13.48 6.30 13.31
CA ASN A 47 -12.07 6.13 13.64
C ASN A 47 -11.67 4.70 14.05
N ASN A 48 -12.43 3.69 13.62
CA ASN A 48 -12.12 2.29 13.85
C ASN A 48 -11.38 1.67 12.64
N PRO A 49 -10.06 1.42 12.73
CA PRO A 49 -9.28 0.83 11.65
C PRO A 49 -9.57 -0.67 11.41
N ASP A 50 -10.33 -1.29 12.31
CA ASP A 50 -10.77 -2.68 12.22
C ASP A 50 -12.23 -2.79 11.72
N GLY A 51 -12.84 -1.65 11.36
CA GLY A 51 -14.12 -1.60 10.66
C GLY A 51 -14.00 -2.17 9.25
N ALA A 52 -14.93 -3.06 8.88
CA ALA A 52 -14.93 -3.67 7.55
C ALA A 52 -15.36 -2.65 6.47
N VAL A 53 -14.60 -2.60 5.39
CA VAL A 53 -14.90 -1.86 4.17
C VAL A 53 -15.02 -2.80 2.98
N ARG A 54 -15.72 -2.34 1.94
CA ARG A 54 -15.81 -3.02 0.66
C ARG A 54 -15.17 -2.13 -0.41
N ILE A 55 -14.21 -2.70 -1.14
CA ILE A 55 -13.58 -2.05 -2.28
C ILE A 55 -14.19 -2.65 -3.54
N SER A 56 -14.73 -1.81 -4.42
CA SER A 56 -15.23 -2.20 -5.73
C SER A 56 -14.55 -1.36 -6.80
N ARG A 57 -14.22 -1.96 -7.93
CA ARG A 57 -13.75 -1.22 -9.10
C ARG A 57 -14.91 -0.41 -9.66
N LEU A 58 -14.64 0.85 -9.99
CA LEU A 58 -15.60 1.72 -10.68
C LEU A 58 -15.56 1.49 -12.21
N ASP A 59 -14.46 0.94 -12.73
CA ASP A 59 -14.26 0.59 -14.13
C ASP A 59 -13.45 -0.72 -14.24
N ASP A 60 -14.01 -1.71 -14.94
CA ASP A 60 -13.42 -3.04 -15.12
C ASP A 60 -12.22 -3.04 -16.08
N LYS A 61 -12.04 -1.98 -16.88
CA LYS A 61 -10.94 -1.88 -17.85
C LYS A 61 -9.62 -1.41 -17.25
N GLN A 62 -9.62 -0.91 -16.03
CA GLN A 62 -8.38 -0.46 -15.36
C GLN A 62 -7.74 -1.60 -14.59
N ILE A 63 -6.45 -1.85 -14.86
CA ILE A 63 -5.61 -2.72 -14.03
C ILE A 63 -5.42 -2.00 -12.70
N ALA A 64 -6.03 -2.50 -11.62
CA ALA A 64 -5.91 -1.91 -10.30
C ALA A 64 -4.46 -1.99 -9.79
N SER A 65 -3.94 -0.89 -9.25
CA SER A 65 -2.64 -0.85 -8.57
C SER A 65 -2.64 -1.60 -7.23
N ILE A 66 -3.82 -1.76 -6.63
CA ILE A 66 -4.04 -2.55 -5.43
C ILE A 66 -4.72 -3.86 -5.84
N CYS A 67 -4.01 -4.97 -5.65
CA CYS A 67 -4.53 -6.30 -5.90
C CYS A 67 -5.18 -6.85 -4.61
N VAL A 68 -6.27 -6.22 -4.15
CA VAL A 68 -7.15 -6.88 -3.19
C VAL A 68 -7.92 -7.96 -3.95
N PRO A 69 -7.82 -9.25 -3.56
CA PRO A 69 -8.51 -10.31 -4.26
C PRO A 69 -10.01 -10.04 -4.36
N ALA A 70 -10.62 -10.34 -5.51
CA ALA A 70 -12.05 -10.07 -5.74
C ALA A 70 -12.96 -10.85 -4.77
N GLU A 71 -12.45 -11.98 -4.27
CA GLU A 71 -13.07 -12.81 -3.24
C GLU A 71 -13.06 -12.18 -1.84
N CYS A 72 -12.23 -11.17 -1.58
CA CYS A 72 -12.22 -10.41 -0.33
C CYS A 72 -13.42 -9.43 -0.28
N LYS A 73 -14.61 -9.97 0.01
CA LYS A 73 -15.88 -9.21 0.07
C LYS A 73 -15.92 -8.15 1.19
N ALA A 74 -15.13 -8.35 2.24
CA ALA A 74 -14.99 -7.45 3.37
C ALA A 74 -13.52 -7.46 3.81
N ILE A 75 -12.92 -6.29 3.93
CA ILE A 75 -11.52 -6.11 4.35
C ILE A 75 -11.42 -4.89 5.26
N THR A 76 -10.48 -4.88 6.19
CA THR A 76 -10.26 -3.72 7.08
C THR A 76 -9.14 -2.82 6.57
N PRO A 77 -9.15 -1.51 6.87
CA PRO A 77 -8.02 -0.62 6.64
C PRO A 77 -6.69 -1.20 7.16
N ARG A 78 -6.71 -1.82 8.34
CA ARG A 78 -5.53 -2.48 8.90
C ARG A 78 -5.01 -3.60 8.01
N GLN A 79 -5.88 -4.48 7.52
CA GLN A 79 -5.49 -5.59 6.64
C GLN A 79 -4.93 -5.08 5.30
N ILE A 80 -5.53 -4.02 4.74
CA ILE A 80 -5.04 -3.38 3.51
C ILE A 80 -3.60 -2.92 3.71
N LEU A 81 -3.35 -2.13 4.75
CA LEU A 81 -2.02 -1.60 5.05
C LEU A 81 -1.02 -2.67 5.49
N THR A 82 -1.48 -3.81 6.03
CA THR A 82 -0.58 -4.88 6.47
C THR A 82 -0.12 -5.77 5.33
N HIS A 83 -1.01 -6.06 4.37
CA HIS A 83 -0.78 -7.14 3.38
C HIS A 83 -0.81 -6.68 1.91
N PHE A 84 -1.46 -5.57 1.60
CA PHE A 84 -1.80 -5.22 0.21
C PHE A 84 -1.24 -3.88 -0.25
N ALA A 85 -0.65 -3.09 0.65
CA ALA A 85 -0.01 -1.82 0.35
C ALA A 85 1.49 -1.91 0.61
N ASP A 86 2.30 -1.40 -0.32
CA ASP A 86 3.70 -1.12 -0.04
C ASP A 86 3.78 0.19 0.75
N LEU A 87 4.36 0.16 1.95
CA LEU A 87 4.56 1.33 2.81
C LEU A 87 6.02 1.78 2.89
N GLN A 88 6.93 1.07 2.24
CA GLN A 88 8.37 1.33 2.31
C GLN A 88 8.93 1.94 1.03
N PHE A 89 8.12 2.05 -0.02
CA PHE A 89 8.53 2.69 -1.27
C PHE A 89 8.73 4.21 -1.14
N THR A 90 9.67 4.73 -1.92
CA THR A 90 9.83 6.18 -2.09
C THR A 90 8.67 6.71 -2.93
N PRO A 91 7.90 7.70 -2.44
CA PRO A 91 6.72 8.20 -3.15
C PRO A 91 7.13 8.83 -4.49
N SER A 92 6.42 8.46 -5.55
CA SER A 92 6.68 9.02 -6.88
C SER A 92 6.30 10.52 -6.95
N PRO A 93 6.90 11.30 -7.85
CA PRO A 93 6.52 12.71 -8.05
C PRO A 93 5.06 12.90 -8.42
N LYS A 94 4.46 11.92 -9.13
CA LYS A 94 3.03 11.92 -9.45
C LYS A 94 2.19 11.76 -8.19
N MET A 95 2.58 10.85 -7.30
CA MET A 95 1.90 10.64 -6.01
C MET A 95 1.99 11.88 -5.13
N LEU A 96 3.17 12.50 -5.00
CA LEU A 96 3.33 13.75 -4.24
C LEU A 96 2.41 14.85 -4.76
N ARG A 97 2.31 15.01 -6.09
CA ARG A 97 1.37 15.97 -6.70
C ARG A 97 -0.08 15.65 -6.33
N SER A 98 -0.52 14.40 -6.42
CA SER A 98 -1.87 14.02 -5.99
C SER A 98 -2.11 14.24 -4.49
N LEU A 99 -1.11 13.98 -3.63
CA LEU A 99 -1.22 14.24 -2.20
C LEU A 99 -1.33 15.74 -1.89
N SER A 100 -0.67 16.61 -2.67
CA SER A 100 -0.78 18.06 -2.48
C SER A 100 -2.22 18.57 -2.65
N GLU A 101 -2.99 17.96 -3.54
CA GLU A 101 -4.40 18.32 -3.77
C GLU A 101 -5.29 17.99 -2.56
N LEU A 102 -4.86 17.04 -1.72
CA LEU A 102 -5.56 16.60 -0.52
C LEU A 102 -5.08 17.32 0.76
N ALA A 103 -4.01 18.11 0.69
CA ALA A 103 -3.49 18.82 1.85
C ALA A 103 -4.43 19.98 2.25
N GLU A 104 -4.80 20.05 3.52
CA GLU A 104 -5.69 21.09 4.06
C GLU A 104 -4.99 22.44 4.22
N SER A 105 -3.75 22.41 4.71
CA SER A 105 -2.87 23.57 4.87
C SER A 105 -2.34 24.04 3.51
N THR A 106 -2.45 25.35 3.25
CA THR A 106 -1.90 25.96 2.03
C THR A 106 -0.38 25.87 1.98
N ALA A 107 0.29 26.03 3.12
CA ALA A 107 1.75 25.89 3.22
C ALA A 107 2.21 24.46 2.90
N ASP A 108 1.52 23.45 3.43
CA ASP A 108 1.87 22.04 3.19
C ASP A 108 1.58 21.65 1.74
N ARG A 109 0.47 22.14 1.18
CA ARG A 109 0.13 21.97 -0.23
C ARG A 109 1.23 22.49 -1.15
N GLU A 110 1.68 23.72 -0.94
CA GLU A 110 2.74 24.33 -1.75
C GLU A 110 4.07 23.58 -1.58
N TYR A 111 4.42 23.20 -0.36
CA TYR A 111 5.63 22.45 -0.06
C TYR A 111 5.65 21.08 -0.76
N VAL A 112 4.59 20.28 -0.59
CA VAL A 112 4.49 18.94 -1.19
C VAL A 112 4.40 19.01 -2.72
N LYS A 113 3.69 20.02 -3.25
CA LYS A 113 3.64 20.26 -4.70
C LYS A 113 5.02 20.54 -5.26
N LYS A 114 5.80 21.42 -4.60
CA LYS A 114 7.16 21.75 -5.00
C LYS A 114 8.09 20.53 -4.97
N LEU A 115 8.02 19.70 -3.93
CA LEU A 115 8.77 18.43 -3.88
C LEU A 115 8.47 17.52 -5.08
N GLY A 116 7.21 17.44 -5.50
CA GLY A 116 6.81 16.67 -6.69
C GLY A 116 7.20 17.29 -8.04
N GLU A 117 7.58 18.57 -8.08
CA GLU A 117 8.06 19.28 -9.27
C GLU A 117 9.59 19.26 -9.38
N ASP A 118 10.29 19.50 -8.27
CA ASP A 118 11.75 19.59 -8.24
C ASP A 118 12.44 18.25 -8.49
N TYR A 119 11.79 17.11 -8.19
CA TYR A 119 12.29 15.79 -8.60
C TYR A 119 12.56 15.68 -10.11
N LYS A 120 11.82 16.42 -10.96
CA LYS A 120 12.07 16.43 -12.40
C LYS A 120 13.34 17.20 -12.78
N LYS A 121 13.78 18.17 -11.96
CA LYS A 121 14.94 19.02 -12.28
C LYS A 121 16.27 18.33 -12.03
N GLU A 122 16.37 17.52 -10.97
CA GLU A 122 17.62 16.81 -10.65
C GLU A 122 17.92 15.67 -11.63
N VAL A 123 16.90 14.96 -12.12
CA VAL A 123 17.08 13.87 -13.10
C VAL A 123 17.53 14.40 -14.48
N VAL A 124 17.21 15.64 -14.83
CA VAL A 124 17.58 16.24 -16.14
C VAL A 124 18.97 16.86 -16.12
N MET A 125 19.51 17.20 -14.94
CA MET A 125 20.85 17.79 -14.79
C MET A 125 21.96 16.75 -14.51
N GLY A 126 21.60 15.47 -14.44
CA GLY A 126 22.50 14.35 -14.12
C GLY A 126 22.88 13.44 -15.29
N ASN A 127 22.72 13.90 -16.54
CA ASN A 127 23.20 13.21 -17.75
C ASN A 127 24.17 14.09 -18.54
#